data_AF-A0A8J4C699-F1
#
_entry.id   AF-A0A8J4C699-F1
#
_cell.length_a   1.000
_cell.length_b   1.000
_cell.length_c   1.000
_cell.angle_alpha   90.00
_cell.angle_beta   90.00
_cell.angle_gamma   90.00
#
_symmetry.space_group_name_H-M   'P 1'
#
loop_
_entity.id
_entity.type
_entity.pdbx_description
1 polymer ?
#
loop_
_entity_poly.entity_id
_entity_poly.type
_entity_poly.pdbx_seq_one_letter_code
_entity_poly.pdbx_strand_id
1 'polypeptide(L)'
;VGKFGTMGLGLSMGMGLGHHTSVGAAVTVTPAIEYAIAHLVETLPSVQFLHKYTRPVDCNVSLQRLGIGPMECMVEMTLRRNGPAHLLALTGPSGRVRYIASELARALGTSPSALYRQPLGDIMPQPWGTLHAAWIKGMGSQSASAAAAVGAIVPGSCRSGITTVLGSSLRMQGYYRLAISSNDDAGEMRHVVEAEPSTREEALSERRLVLTVDADGIVTEVDDGPTWLYGFSPKQLLGRSLADVVTTLRPARREGADGSGGCPDGADGGAVNNPEEEEEGEDVSVTELLSLLITKAMMQNGVSWRVGVTVPTEEAELQALGVMRHAVMAKRTTPAIMEIEVSLDTTALGRAVSAGVEST
;
A
#
# COMPACT_ATOMS: atom_id res chain seq x y z
N VAL A 1 24.18 22.73 -25.78
CA VAL A 1 25.15 21.95 -26.59
C VAL A 1 25.38 20.61 -25.91
N GLY A 2 24.52 19.62 -26.17
CA GLY A 2 24.60 18.29 -25.56
C GLY A 2 24.74 17.25 -26.66
N LYS A 3 25.80 16.43 -26.60
CA LYS A 3 26.01 15.29 -27.50
C LYS A 3 24.90 14.27 -27.27
N PHE A 4 23.99 14.12 -28.24
CA PHE A 4 23.14 12.94 -28.33
C PHE A 4 24.00 11.77 -28.80
N GLY A 5 24.11 10.75 -27.97
CA GLY A 5 24.70 9.47 -28.36
C GLY A 5 23.75 8.73 -29.30
N THR A 6 24.25 8.36 -30.47
CA THR A 6 23.59 7.46 -31.41
C THR A 6 23.46 6.09 -30.76
N MET A 7 22.26 5.74 -30.29
CA MET A 7 21.90 4.36 -29.97
C MET A 7 21.29 3.71 -31.21
N GLY A 8 21.97 2.71 -31.76
CA GLY A 8 21.41 1.84 -32.79
C GLY A 8 20.32 0.97 -32.18
N LEU A 9 19.05 1.26 -32.48
CA LEU A 9 17.94 0.35 -32.24
C LEU A 9 17.90 -0.65 -33.40
N GLY A 10 18.32 -1.89 -33.14
CA GLY A 10 18.11 -3.00 -34.05
C GLY A 10 16.63 -3.37 -34.08
N LEU A 11 15.86 -2.74 -34.98
CA LEU A 11 14.52 -3.19 -35.33
C LEU A 11 14.63 -4.36 -36.31
N SER A 12 14.52 -5.59 -35.81
CA SER A 12 14.36 -6.78 -36.63
C SER A 12 12.89 -6.89 -37.05
N MET A 13 12.53 -6.35 -38.22
CA MET A 13 11.26 -6.67 -38.87
C MET A 13 11.44 -7.94 -39.71
N GLY A 14 10.91 -9.06 -39.23
CA GLY A 14 10.77 -10.28 -40.04
C GLY A 14 9.56 -10.16 -40.97
N MET A 15 9.79 -9.76 -42.22
CA MET A 15 8.77 -9.83 -43.28
C MET A 15 8.97 -11.12 -44.10
N GLY A 16 7.94 -11.97 -44.13
CA GLY A 16 7.89 -13.19 -44.93
C GLY A 16 7.73 -12.87 -46.43
N LEU A 17 8.63 -13.41 -47.25
CA LEU A 17 8.64 -13.27 -48.70
C LEU A 17 7.63 -14.22 -49.36
N GLY A 18 6.57 -13.66 -49.97
CA GLY A 18 5.71 -14.35 -50.94
C GLY A 18 6.16 -14.04 -52.37
N HIS A 19 6.39 -15.08 -53.16
CA HIS A 19 6.74 -14.99 -54.58
C HIS A 19 5.54 -14.54 -55.43
N HIS A 20 5.71 -13.49 -56.24
CA HIS A 20 4.84 -13.19 -57.37
C HIS A 20 5.66 -12.90 -58.63
N THR A 21 5.28 -13.58 -59.71
CA THR A 21 5.81 -13.54 -61.08
C THR A 21 5.52 -12.22 -61.78
N SER A 22 6.53 -11.66 -62.44
CA SER A 22 6.48 -10.41 -63.22
C SER A 22 6.01 -10.63 -64.67
N VAL A 23 5.07 -9.81 -65.14
CA VAL A 23 4.81 -9.58 -66.57
C VAL A 23 5.08 -8.11 -66.87
N GLY A 24 5.97 -7.83 -67.82
CA GLY A 24 6.43 -6.51 -68.17
C GLY A 24 5.53 -5.80 -69.18
N ALA A 25 5.31 -4.51 -68.96
CA ALA A 25 4.84 -3.55 -69.97
C ALA A 25 5.68 -2.28 -69.84
N ALA A 26 6.28 -1.86 -70.96
CA ALA A 26 7.08 -0.64 -71.04
C ALA A 26 6.15 0.57 -71.16
N VAL A 27 6.23 1.49 -70.20
CA VAL A 27 5.53 2.78 -70.21
C VAL A 27 6.55 3.90 -70.39
N THR A 28 6.36 4.68 -71.46
CA THR A 28 7.15 5.86 -71.81
C THR A 28 6.78 7.01 -70.88
N VAL A 29 7.74 7.54 -70.11
CA VAL A 29 7.53 8.65 -69.16
C VAL A 29 8.04 9.95 -69.75
N THR A 30 7.14 10.93 -69.91
CA THR A 30 7.44 12.34 -70.19
C THR A 30 7.99 13.05 -68.93
N PRO A 31 9.10 13.80 -69.00
CA PRO A 31 9.66 14.50 -67.85
C PRO A 31 9.14 15.94 -67.78
N ALA A 32 8.01 16.14 -67.09
CA ALA A 32 7.59 17.45 -66.60
C ALA A 32 6.52 17.26 -65.51
N ILE A 33 6.92 16.69 -64.37
CA ILE A 33 6.10 16.71 -63.16
C ILE A 33 6.95 17.40 -62.10
N GLU A 34 6.57 18.63 -61.78
CA GLU A 34 6.91 19.30 -60.52
C GLU A 34 6.85 18.27 -59.40
N TYR A 35 7.99 18.02 -58.75
CA TYR A 35 8.10 17.17 -57.57
C TYR A 35 7.37 17.86 -56.40
N ALA A 36 6.05 17.83 -56.42
CA ALA A 36 5.26 17.94 -55.21
C ALA A 36 5.53 16.67 -54.41
N ILE A 37 6.61 16.68 -53.62
CA ILE A 37 6.87 15.67 -52.59
C ILE A 37 5.73 15.83 -51.60
N ALA A 38 4.61 15.15 -51.85
CA ALA A 38 3.53 15.05 -50.90
C ALA A 38 4.13 14.46 -49.62
N HIS A 39 4.06 15.23 -48.54
CA HIS A 39 4.43 14.78 -47.21
C HIS A 39 3.49 13.64 -46.82
N LEU A 40 3.84 12.41 -47.20
CA LEU A 40 3.13 11.23 -46.74
C LEU A 40 3.48 11.06 -45.27
N VAL A 41 2.54 11.44 -44.40
CA VAL A 41 2.61 11.12 -42.97
C VAL A 41 1.93 9.78 -42.79
N GLU A 42 2.71 8.75 -42.52
CA GLU A 42 2.18 7.44 -42.18
C GLU A 42 2.03 7.37 -40.66
N THR A 43 0.81 7.15 -40.19
CA THR A 43 0.51 6.98 -38.77
C THR A 43 0.21 5.51 -38.50
N LEU A 44 1.01 4.91 -37.61
CA LEU A 44 0.79 3.55 -37.12
C LEU A 44 0.11 3.65 -35.75
N PRO A 45 -1.20 3.34 -35.66
CA PRO A 45 -1.88 3.37 -34.38
C PRO A 45 -1.43 2.19 -33.50
N SER A 46 -1.16 2.50 -32.23
CA SER A 46 -0.97 1.50 -31.16
C SER A 46 0.18 0.51 -31.35
N VAL A 47 1.41 1.02 -31.45
CA VAL A 47 2.64 0.21 -31.39
C VAL A 47 3.07 0.06 -29.93
N GLN A 48 3.34 -1.17 -29.50
CA GLN A 48 3.88 -1.44 -28.17
C GLN A 48 5.40 -1.40 -28.17
N PHE A 49 5.97 -0.51 -27.35
CA PHE A 49 7.40 -0.44 -27.13
C PHE A 49 7.78 -1.17 -25.85
N LEU A 50 8.58 -2.23 -25.98
CA LEU A 50 9.18 -2.91 -24.84
C LEU A 50 10.28 -2.03 -24.25
N HIS A 51 10.01 -1.44 -23.09
CA HIS A 51 10.98 -0.61 -22.40
C HIS A 51 11.82 -1.46 -21.43
N LYS A 52 13.12 -1.17 -21.33
CA LYS A 52 14.06 -1.97 -20.52
C LYS A 52 13.69 -2.04 -19.04
N TYR A 53 13.03 -1.01 -18.52
CA TYR A 53 12.78 -0.83 -17.08
C TYR A 53 11.30 -0.77 -16.72
N THR A 54 10.38 -0.86 -17.68
CA THR A 54 8.95 -0.75 -17.40
C THR A 54 8.18 -1.75 -18.22
N ARG A 55 6.91 -1.95 -17.86
CA ARG A 55 5.92 -2.62 -18.72
C ARG A 55 5.90 -2.02 -20.14
N PRO A 56 5.48 -2.80 -21.16
CA PRO A 56 5.31 -2.31 -22.52
C PRO A 56 4.51 -1.01 -22.55
N VAL A 57 4.97 -0.05 -23.35
CA VAL A 57 4.36 1.27 -23.46
C VAL A 57 3.65 1.38 -24.80
N ASP A 58 2.34 1.63 -24.76
CA ASP A 58 1.57 1.91 -25.97
C ASP A 58 1.93 3.31 -26.49
N CYS A 59 2.35 3.36 -27.76
CA CYS A 59 2.73 4.57 -28.46
C CYS A 59 2.01 4.65 -29.81
N ASN A 60 1.65 5.87 -30.20
CA ASN A 60 1.40 6.22 -31.58
C ASN A 60 2.72 6.61 -32.24
N VAL A 61 2.96 6.04 -33.42
CA VAL A 61 4.16 6.32 -34.22
C VAL A 61 3.70 7.08 -35.45
N SER A 62 4.24 8.27 -35.67
CA SER A 62 4.09 8.97 -36.94
C SER A 62 5.44 9.05 -37.64
N LEU A 63 5.49 8.53 -38.86
CA LEU A 63 6.66 8.57 -39.73
C LEU A 63 6.45 9.69 -40.75
N GLN A 64 7.35 10.66 -40.76
CA GLN A 64 7.38 11.73 -41.74
C GLN A 64 8.65 11.61 -42.57
N ARG A 65 8.47 11.45 -43.89
CA ARG A 65 9.60 11.42 -44.82
C ARG A 65 10.14 12.84 -45.02
N LEU A 66 11.39 13.05 -44.64
CA LEU A 66 12.15 14.29 -44.82
C LEU A 66 13.23 14.04 -45.88
N GLY A 67 13.29 14.84 -46.95
CA GLY A 67 14.34 14.69 -47.96
C GLY A 67 14.18 15.68 -49.10
N ILE A 68 15.30 16.15 -49.62
CA ILE A 68 15.40 17.00 -50.80
C ILE A 68 16.07 16.16 -51.89
N GLY A 69 15.35 15.19 -52.45
CA GLY A 69 15.82 14.45 -53.62
C GLY A 69 15.43 12.96 -53.66
N PRO A 70 15.74 12.30 -54.79
CA PRO A 70 15.34 10.92 -55.06
C PRO A 70 16.23 9.86 -54.39
N MET A 71 17.42 10.23 -53.89
CA MET A 71 18.45 9.27 -53.44
C MET A 71 18.65 9.26 -51.91
N GLU A 72 18.33 10.35 -51.22
CA GLU A 72 18.49 10.45 -49.76
C GLU A 72 17.13 10.71 -49.10
N CYS A 73 16.74 9.76 -48.27
CA CYS A 73 15.49 9.79 -47.51
C CYS A 73 15.83 9.76 -46.02
N MET A 74 15.57 10.85 -45.33
CA MET A 74 15.48 10.88 -43.88
C MET A 74 14.04 10.57 -43.47
N VAL A 75 13.85 9.79 -42.41
CA VAL A 75 12.52 9.55 -41.84
C VAL A 75 12.54 10.08 -40.42
N GLU A 76 11.73 11.10 -40.17
CA GLU A 76 11.45 11.56 -38.81
C GLU A 76 10.40 10.64 -38.20
N MET A 77 10.81 9.87 -37.21
CA MET A 77 9.91 9.05 -36.41
C MET A 77 9.56 9.81 -35.13
N THR A 78 8.31 10.25 -35.03
CA THR A 78 7.78 10.83 -33.80
C THR A 78 7.02 9.76 -33.03
N LEU A 79 7.46 9.52 -31.80
CA LEU A 79 6.85 8.58 -30.86
C LEU A 79 6.04 9.37 -29.84
N ARG A 80 4.73 9.15 -29.78
CA ARG A 80 3.84 9.74 -28.77
C ARG A 80 3.23 8.63 -27.93
N ARG A 81 3.48 8.67 -26.63
CA ARG A 81 2.85 7.74 -25.68
C ARG A 81 1.34 7.98 -25.59
N ASN A 82 0.56 6.90 -25.52
CA ASN A 82 -0.90 6.94 -25.42
C ASN A 82 -1.42 6.98 -23.98
N GLY A 83 -0.65 6.49 -23.00
CA GLY A 83 -0.99 6.49 -21.58
C GLY A 83 -0.34 7.60 -20.73
N PRO A 84 -0.73 7.72 -19.44
CA PRO A 84 -0.12 8.67 -18.50
C PRO A 84 1.36 8.33 -18.27
N ALA A 85 2.22 9.30 -17.98
CA ALA A 85 3.64 9.02 -17.73
C ALA A 85 3.86 7.98 -16.62
N HIS A 86 4.87 7.12 -16.77
CA HIS A 86 5.27 6.17 -15.73
C HIS A 86 6.05 6.96 -14.70
N LEU A 87 5.60 6.95 -13.45
CA LEU A 87 6.35 7.54 -12.36
C LEU A 87 7.40 6.53 -11.93
N LEU A 88 8.60 6.65 -12.47
CA LEU A 88 9.67 5.67 -12.25
C LEU A 88 10.91 6.33 -11.66
N ALA A 89 11.61 5.59 -10.81
CA ALA A 89 12.96 5.91 -10.35
C ALA A 89 13.87 4.68 -10.49
N LEU A 90 15.12 4.91 -10.85
CA LEU A 90 16.17 3.88 -10.85
C LEU A 90 17.16 4.21 -9.75
N THR A 91 17.43 3.24 -8.89
CA THR A 91 18.49 3.36 -7.88
C THR A 91 19.59 2.34 -8.17
N GLY A 92 20.83 2.73 -7.85
CA GLY A 92 21.97 1.81 -7.89
C GLY A 92 22.04 0.93 -6.65
N PRO A 93 23.08 0.09 -6.52
CA PRO A 93 23.24 -0.83 -5.39
C PRO A 93 23.51 -0.11 -4.06
N SER A 94 23.91 1.17 -4.11
CA SER A 94 24.05 2.03 -2.93
C SER A 94 22.73 2.69 -2.50
N GLY A 95 21.62 2.42 -3.19
CA GLY A 95 20.33 3.07 -2.96
C GLY A 95 20.29 4.53 -3.40
N ARG A 96 21.31 5.01 -4.12
CA ARG A 96 21.33 6.37 -4.69
C ARG A 96 20.57 6.42 -6.01
N VAL A 97 19.76 7.46 -6.19
CA VAL A 97 18.97 7.68 -7.40
C VAL A 97 19.92 7.94 -8.58
N ARG A 98 19.81 7.10 -9.61
CA ARG A 98 20.54 7.24 -10.88
C ARG A 98 19.70 7.95 -11.93
N TYR A 99 18.40 7.70 -11.90
CA TYR A 99 17.42 8.29 -12.80
C TYR A 99 16.11 8.45 -12.07
N ILE A 100 15.38 9.51 -12.39
CA ILE A 100 14.00 9.69 -11.97
C ILE A 100 13.23 10.37 -13.08
N ALA A 101 12.01 9.90 -13.34
CA ALA A 101 11.11 10.54 -14.28
C ALA A 101 10.79 11.97 -13.80
N SER A 102 10.78 12.94 -14.73
CA SER A 102 10.46 14.34 -14.44
C SER A 102 9.13 14.48 -13.71
N GLU A 103 8.17 13.63 -14.05
CA GLU A 103 6.81 13.70 -13.51
C GLU A 103 6.76 13.26 -12.06
N LEU A 104 7.54 12.22 -11.70
CA LEU A 104 7.69 11.80 -10.32
C LEU A 104 8.47 12.85 -9.52
N ALA A 105 9.58 13.38 -10.04
CA ALA A 105 10.34 14.43 -9.36
C ALA A 105 9.48 15.67 -9.07
N ARG A 106 8.70 16.11 -10.05
CA ARG A 106 7.76 17.24 -9.91
C ARG A 106 6.66 16.93 -8.88
N ALA A 107 6.12 15.71 -8.89
CA ALA A 107 5.12 15.29 -7.91
C ALA A 107 5.68 15.24 -6.47
N LEU A 108 6.99 15.01 -6.33
CA LEU A 108 7.73 15.13 -5.06
C LEU A 108 8.16 16.58 -4.73
N GLY A 109 7.78 17.56 -5.55
CA GLY A 109 8.08 18.97 -5.34
C GLY A 109 9.53 19.36 -5.60
N THR A 110 10.25 18.62 -6.47
CA THR A 110 11.67 18.83 -6.74
C THR A 110 12.00 18.63 -8.22
N SER A 111 13.26 18.84 -8.60
CA SER A 111 13.75 18.61 -9.96
C SER A 111 14.52 17.28 -10.06
N PRO A 112 14.55 16.62 -11.24
CA PRO A 112 15.35 15.42 -11.44
C PRO A 112 16.83 15.62 -11.09
N SER A 113 17.39 16.80 -11.38
CA SER A 113 18.78 17.13 -11.07
C SER A 113 19.05 17.24 -9.58
N ALA A 114 18.08 17.69 -8.78
CA ALA A 114 18.23 17.79 -7.33
C ALA A 114 18.20 16.40 -6.66
N LEU A 115 17.43 15.46 -7.21
CA LEU A 115 17.36 14.08 -6.72
C LEU A 115 18.47 13.18 -7.24
N TYR A 116 19.17 13.57 -8.31
CA TYR A 116 20.26 12.78 -8.86
C TYR A 116 21.37 12.54 -7.82
N ARG A 117 21.73 11.27 -7.63
CA ARG A 117 22.70 10.76 -6.64
C ARG A 117 22.32 10.95 -5.16
N GLN A 118 21.13 11.48 -4.87
CA GLN A 118 20.59 11.50 -3.52
C GLN A 118 20.23 10.07 -3.09
N PRO A 119 20.40 9.72 -1.80
CA PRO A 119 19.95 8.43 -1.31
C PRO A 119 18.42 8.39 -1.33
N LEU A 120 17.84 7.25 -1.72
CA LEU A 120 16.38 7.05 -1.75
C LEU A 120 15.75 7.28 -0.37
N GLY A 121 16.48 7.04 0.70
CA GLY A 121 16.02 7.28 2.07
C GLY A 121 15.61 8.74 2.34
N ASP A 122 16.19 9.71 1.64
CA ASP A 122 15.93 11.15 1.87
C ASP A 122 14.61 11.64 1.27
N ILE A 123 14.02 10.86 0.35
CA ILE A 123 12.69 11.15 -0.20
C ILE A 123 11.56 10.44 0.56
N MET A 124 11.90 9.66 1.58
CA MET A 124 10.94 8.93 2.42
C MET A 124 10.88 9.54 3.82
N PRO A 125 9.71 9.49 4.48
CA PRO A 125 9.62 9.86 5.88
C PRO A 125 10.50 8.95 6.75
N GLN A 126 10.96 9.47 7.90
CA GLN A 126 11.60 8.66 8.92
C GLN A 126 10.56 7.94 9.79
N PRO A 127 10.80 6.69 10.21
CA PRO A 127 12.05 5.93 10.12
C PRO A 127 12.26 5.13 8.81
N TRP A 128 11.29 5.16 7.90
CA TRP A 128 11.31 4.31 6.69
C TRP A 128 12.54 4.57 5.81
N GLY A 129 13.00 5.81 5.69
CA GLY A 129 14.23 6.13 4.96
C GLY A 129 15.45 5.29 5.42
N THR A 130 15.61 5.15 6.74
CA THR A 130 16.72 4.39 7.36
C THR A 130 16.58 2.88 7.11
N LEU A 131 15.37 2.34 7.25
CA LEU A 131 15.11 0.91 7.04
C LEU A 131 15.41 0.48 5.60
N HIS A 132 15.10 1.34 4.62
CA HIS A 132 15.39 1.07 3.21
C HIS A 132 16.87 1.12 2.88
N ALA A 133 17.61 2.09 3.44
CA ALA A 133 19.05 2.17 3.23
C ALA A 133 19.76 0.88 3.68
N ALA A 134 19.36 0.33 4.83
CA ALA A 134 19.87 -0.93 5.33
C ALA A 134 19.50 -2.12 4.41
N TRP A 135 18.24 -2.18 3.95
CA TRP A 135 17.77 -3.24 3.06
C TRP A 135 18.48 -3.23 1.70
N ILE A 136 18.56 -2.08 1.03
CA ILE A 136 19.22 -1.96 -0.28
C ILE A 136 20.69 -2.36 -0.19
N LYS A 137 21.39 -1.89 0.86
CA LYS A 137 22.79 -2.26 1.09
C LYS A 137 22.95 -3.76 1.39
N GLY A 138 21.98 -4.34 2.09
CA GLY A 138 21.93 -5.78 2.39
C GLY A 138 21.85 -6.63 1.11
N MET A 139 21.00 -6.25 0.14
CA MET A 139 20.83 -6.99 -1.11
C MET A 139 22.13 -7.13 -1.92
N GLY A 140 22.97 -6.09 -1.94
CA GLY A 140 24.22 -6.11 -2.71
C GLY A 140 25.32 -6.98 -2.11
N SER A 141 25.18 -7.44 -0.86
CA SER A 141 26.24 -8.15 -0.12
C SER A 141 25.95 -9.62 0.17
N GLN A 142 24.73 -10.08 -0.08
CA GLN A 142 24.24 -11.36 0.43
C GLN A 142 24.29 -12.49 -0.61
N SER A 143 24.71 -13.66 -0.16
CA SER A 143 24.62 -14.91 -0.91
C SER A 143 23.15 -15.28 -1.21
N ALA A 144 22.93 -16.09 -2.24
CA ALA A 144 21.60 -16.50 -2.70
C ALA A 144 20.67 -17.07 -1.59
N SER A 145 21.22 -17.63 -0.51
CA SER A 145 20.44 -18.15 0.62
C SER A 145 19.84 -17.07 1.53
N ALA A 146 20.51 -15.93 1.70
CA ALA A 146 19.97 -14.81 2.46
C ALA A 146 19.01 -13.96 1.61
N ALA A 147 19.19 -13.94 0.29
CA ALA A 147 18.22 -13.38 -0.65
C ALA A 147 16.83 -14.06 -0.58
N ALA A 148 16.77 -15.36 -0.29
CA ALA A 148 15.51 -16.08 -0.09
C ALA A 148 14.77 -15.67 1.19
N ALA A 149 15.49 -15.41 2.28
CA ALA A 149 14.92 -14.85 3.52
C ALA A 149 14.51 -13.38 3.37
N VAL A 150 15.23 -12.61 2.56
CA VAL A 150 14.88 -11.22 2.16
C VAL A 150 13.76 -11.20 1.11
N GLY A 151 13.50 -12.32 0.44
CA GLY A 151 12.48 -12.50 -0.58
C GLY A 151 11.06 -12.56 -0.03
N ALA A 152 10.89 -12.92 1.25
CA ALA A 152 9.62 -12.79 1.93
C ALA A 152 9.27 -11.30 2.05
N ILE A 153 8.35 -10.85 1.20
CA ILE A 153 7.80 -9.51 1.28
C ILE A 153 7.03 -9.43 2.59
N VAL A 154 7.59 -8.69 3.55
CA VAL A 154 6.94 -8.48 4.85
C VAL A 154 5.62 -7.75 4.61
N PRO A 155 4.47 -8.30 5.04
CA PRO A 155 3.18 -7.63 4.95
C PRO A 155 3.25 -6.24 5.59
N GLY A 156 2.64 -5.23 4.96
CA GLY A 156 2.68 -3.86 5.44
C GLY A 156 3.97 -3.09 5.17
N SER A 157 4.98 -3.72 4.56
CA SER A 157 6.15 -2.99 4.02
C SER A 157 5.82 -2.34 2.68
N CYS A 158 6.50 -1.27 2.27
CA CYS A 158 6.28 -0.65 0.96
C CYS A 158 6.53 -1.62 -0.22
N ARG A 159 7.34 -2.67 -0.01
CA ARG A 159 7.60 -3.75 -0.97
C ARG A 159 6.37 -4.63 -1.21
N SER A 160 5.40 -4.61 -0.29
CA SER A 160 4.11 -5.30 -0.43
C SER A 160 3.12 -4.56 -1.32
N GLY A 161 3.50 -3.40 -1.87
CA GLY A 161 2.60 -2.57 -2.66
C GLY A 161 1.65 -1.72 -1.82
N ILE A 162 1.84 -1.71 -0.49
CA ILE A 162 1.09 -0.80 0.39
C ILE A 162 1.43 0.66 0.05
N THR A 163 0.43 1.51 0.11
CA THR A 163 0.52 2.93 -0.13
C THR A 163 1.44 3.57 0.89
N THR A 164 2.52 4.21 0.46
CA THR A 164 3.47 4.93 1.32
C THR A 164 3.47 6.41 0.99
N VAL A 165 3.83 7.21 1.98
CA VAL A 165 4.08 8.64 1.76
C VAL A 165 5.48 8.82 1.17
N LEU A 166 5.58 9.55 0.06
CA LEU A 166 6.84 10.02 -0.51
C LEU A 166 6.86 11.55 -0.55
N GLY A 167 8.02 12.13 -0.31
CA GLY A 167 8.24 13.58 -0.33
C GLY A 167 9.31 14.00 0.67
N SER A 168 10.20 14.90 0.24
CA SER A 168 11.30 15.40 1.09
C SER A 168 10.85 16.43 2.12
N SER A 169 9.68 17.04 1.96
CA SER A 169 9.14 18.06 2.86
C SER A 169 7.68 17.75 3.22
N LEU A 170 7.27 18.12 4.43
CA LEU A 170 5.90 17.94 4.92
C LEU A 170 4.83 18.59 4.02
N ARG A 171 5.20 19.63 3.26
CA ARG A 171 4.29 20.34 2.34
C ARG A 171 4.11 19.65 1.00
N MET A 172 5.03 18.76 0.62
CA MET A 172 5.07 18.08 -0.69
C MET A 172 5.02 16.56 -0.54
N GLN A 173 4.23 16.09 0.42
CA GLN A 173 4.00 14.66 0.64
C GLN A 173 2.86 14.17 -0.25
N GLY A 174 3.15 13.15 -1.06
CA GLY A 174 2.16 12.43 -1.85
C GLY A 174 2.07 10.97 -1.42
N TYR A 175 0.93 10.34 -1.68
CA TYR A 175 0.68 8.93 -1.39
C TYR A 175 0.91 8.11 -2.66
N TYR A 176 1.71 7.05 -2.55
CA TYR A 176 2.08 6.21 -3.68
C TYR A 176 2.16 4.73 -3.30
N ARG A 177 1.64 3.86 -4.15
CA ARG A 177 1.96 2.42 -4.10
C ARG A 177 3.25 2.18 -4.86
N LEU A 178 4.14 1.39 -4.28
CA LEU A 178 5.46 1.12 -4.87
C LEU A 178 5.55 -0.31 -5.37
N ALA A 179 5.95 -0.45 -6.63
CA ALA A 179 6.38 -1.72 -7.20
C ALA A 179 7.90 -1.67 -7.39
N ILE A 180 8.61 -2.51 -6.63
CA ILE A 180 10.07 -2.55 -6.64
C ILE A 180 10.51 -3.83 -7.33
N SER A 181 11.24 -3.69 -8.45
CA SER A 181 11.90 -4.79 -9.12
C SER A 181 13.40 -4.57 -9.13
N SER A 182 14.18 -5.66 -9.12
CA SER A 182 15.64 -5.59 -9.17
C SER A 182 16.10 -6.30 -10.44
N ASN A 183 16.99 -5.66 -11.19
CA ASN A 183 17.57 -6.20 -12.41
C ASN A 183 19.09 -6.06 -12.35
N ASP A 184 19.82 -7.10 -12.75
CA ASP A 184 21.26 -7.06 -12.93
C ASP A 184 21.56 -6.75 -14.40
N ASP A 185 21.98 -5.51 -14.66
CA ASP A 185 22.29 -5.03 -15.99
C ASP A 185 23.80 -4.82 -16.12
N ALA A 186 24.45 -5.71 -16.87
CA ALA A 186 25.89 -5.70 -17.10
C ALA A 186 26.74 -5.79 -15.80
N GLY A 187 26.26 -6.55 -14.80
CA GLY A 187 26.96 -6.75 -13.53
C GLY A 187 26.78 -5.61 -12.52
N GLU A 188 25.93 -4.62 -12.83
CA GLU A 188 25.48 -3.61 -11.86
C GLU A 188 24.02 -3.89 -11.49
N MET A 189 23.80 -4.27 -10.23
CA MET A 189 22.45 -4.39 -9.67
C MET A 189 21.77 -3.03 -9.65
N ARG A 190 20.58 -2.94 -10.25
CA ARG A 190 19.73 -1.76 -10.26
C ARG A 190 18.37 -2.10 -9.71
N HIS A 191 17.80 -1.19 -8.92
CA HIS A 191 16.42 -1.30 -8.48
C HIS A 191 15.56 -0.32 -9.26
N VAL A 192 14.54 -0.85 -9.91
CA VAL A 192 13.48 -0.09 -10.54
C VAL A 192 12.37 0.08 -9.53
N VAL A 193 12.00 1.33 -9.26
CA VAL A 193 10.87 1.69 -8.40
C VAL A 193 9.83 2.34 -9.29
N GLU A 194 8.73 1.64 -9.55
CA GLU A 194 7.53 2.21 -10.16
C GLU A 194 6.61 2.70 -9.04
N ALA A 195 6.15 3.94 -9.14
CA ALA A 195 5.23 4.57 -8.21
C ALA A 195 3.87 4.75 -8.90
N GLU A 196 2.82 4.33 -8.22
CA GLU A 196 1.44 4.55 -8.63
C GLU A 196 0.80 5.55 -7.65
N PRO A 197 0.27 6.69 -8.11
CA PRO A 197 -0.42 7.62 -7.23
C PRO A 197 -1.56 6.94 -6.48
N SER A 198 -1.73 7.29 -5.22
CA SER A 198 -2.78 6.80 -4.34
C SER A 198 -3.32 7.95 -3.49
N THR A 199 -4.36 7.69 -2.71
CA THR A 199 -5.00 8.66 -1.83
C THR A 199 -4.64 8.42 -0.36
N ARG A 200 -4.92 9.41 0.48
CA ARG A 200 -4.76 9.27 1.93
C ARG A 200 -5.71 8.20 2.48
N GLU A 201 -6.92 8.16 1.94
CA GLU A 201 -7.99 7.26 2.35
C GLU A 201 -7.62 5.81 2.06
N GLU A 202 -7.02 5.52 0.89
CA GLU A 202 -6.45 4.21 0.55
C GLU A 202 -5.30 3.84 1.50
N ALA A 203 -4.41 4.79 1.81
CA ALA A 203 -3.31 4.54 2.74
C ALA A 203 -3.80 4.20 4.17
N LEU A 204 -4.91 4.81 4.57
CA LEU A 204 -5.55 4.55 5.85
C LEU A 204 -6.29 3.21 5.85
N SER A 205 -7.07 2.89 4.82
CA SER A 205 -7.82 1.61 4.73
C SER A 205 -6.89 0.39 4.72
N GLU A 206 -5.69 0.53 4.16
CA GLU A 206 -4.66 -0.52 4.20
C GLU A 206 -4.05 -0.75 5.60
N ARG A 207 -4.29 0.13 6.57
CA ARG A 207 -3.64 0.12 7.90
C ARG A 207 -4.61 0.19 9.07
N ARG A 208 -5.90 0.31 8.79
CA ARG A 208 -6.94 0.41 9.81
C ARG A 208 -8.03 -0.61 9.49
N LEU A 209 -8.77 -0.96 10.53
CA LEU A 209 -10.01 -1.69 10.42
C LEU A 209 -11.11 -0.79 10.98
N VAL A 210 -12.15 -0.55 10.19
CA VAL A 210 -13.32 0.23 10.60
C VAL A 210 -14.45 -0.75 10.90
N LEU A 211 -15.08 -0.56 12.05
CA LEU A 211 -16.19 -1.38 12.54
C LEU A 211 -17.35 -0.46 12.88
N THR A 212 -18.56 -0.85 12.48
CA THR A 212 -19.80 -0.27 13.00
C THR A 212 -20.29 -1.20 14.10
N VAL A 213 -20.61 -0.63 15.26
CA VAL A 213 -21.01 -1.37 16.46
C VAL A 213 -22.30 -0.77 16.99
N ASP A 214 -23.22 -1.63 17.43
CA ASP A 214 -24.45 -1.18 18.09
C ASP A 214 -24.22 -0.74 19.55
N ALA A 215 -25.29 -0.32 20.21
CA ALA A 215 -25.25 0.15 21.60
C ALA A 215 -24.85 -0.95 22.61
N ASP A 216 -25.06 -2.23 22.26
CA ASP A 216 -24.72 -3.38 23.09
C ASP A 216 -23.25 -3.83 22.86
N GLY A 217 -22.53 -3.16 21.96
CA GLY A 217 -21.16 -3.50 21.63
C GLY A 217 -21.03 -4.64 20.63
N ILE A 218 -22.10 -4.98 19.89
CA ILE A 218 -22.08 -6.01 18.85
C ILE A 218 -21.71 -5.38 17.51
N VAL A 219 -20.77 -6.01 16.80
CA VAL A 219 -20.30 -5.53 15.49
C VAL A 219 -21.38 -5.81 14.44
N THR A 220 -21.94 -4.74 13.87
CA THR A 220 -23.00 -4.79 12.86
C THR A 220 -22.46 -4.69 11.43
N GLU A 221 -21.38 -3.94 11.22
CA GLU A 221 -20.73 -3.79 9.91
C GLU A 221 -19.21 -3.79 10.06
N VAL A 222 -18.53 -4.23 9.00
CA VAL A 222 -17.07 -4.35 8.97
C VAL A 222 -16.57 -3.94 7.60
N ASP A 223 -15.59 -3.03 7.56
CA ASP A 223 -14.90 -2.63 6.33
C ASP A 223 -13.95 -3.74 5.82
N ASP A 224 -13.59 -3.70 4.53
CA ASP A 224 -12.71 -4.67 3.86
C ASP A 224 -11.22 -4.45 4.23
N GLY A 225 -10.93 -4.39 5.53
CA GLY A 225 -9.58 -4.27 6.06
C GLY A 225 -8.69 -5.48 5.72
N PRO A 226 -7.37 -5.29 5.61
CA PRO A 226 -6.49 -6.40 5.26
C PRO A 226 -6.35 -7.42 6.39
N THR A 227 -6.47 -8.71 6.05
CA THR A 227 -6.30 -9.84 6.99
C THR A 227 -4.95 -9.85 7.69
N TRP A 228 -3.89 -9.35 7.03
CA TRP A 228 -2.54 -9.35 7.60
C TRP A 228 -2.37 -8.38 8.78
N LEU A 229 -3.29 -7.42 8.97
CA LEU A 229 -3.19 -6.41 10.02
C LEU A 229 -3.34 -7.02 11.42
N TYR A 230 -4.31 -7.93 11.58
CA TYR A 230 -4.61 -8.58 12.86
C TYR A 230 -4.54 -10.12 12.81
N GLY A 231 -4.22 -10.69 11.65
CA GLY A 231 -4.08 -12.14 11.48
C GLY A 231 -5.41 -12.90 11.36
N PHE A 232 -6.53 -12.20 11.14
CA PHE A 232 -7.84 -12.82 10.93
C PHE A 232 -8.66 -12.04 9.88
N SER A 233 -9.65 -12.71 9.28
CA SER A 233 -10.52 -12.06 8.28
C SER A 233 -11.52 -11.15 9.00
N PRO A 234 -11.63 -9.86 8.63
CA PRO A 234 -12.53 -8.92 9.30
C PRO A 234 -13.99 -9.40 9.37
N LYS A 235 -14.45 -10.13 8.35
CA LYS A 235 -15.81 -10.68 8.27
C LYS A 235 -16.15 -11.64 9.42
N GLN A 236 -15.15 -12.20 10.10
CA GLN A 236 -15.35 -13.04 11.29
C GLN A 236 -15.86 -12.26 12.50
N LEU A 237 -15.78 -10.93 12.48
CA LEU A 237 -16.24 -10.05 13.55
C LEU A 237 -17.74 -9.79 13.52
N LEU A 238 -18.39 -9.94 12.37
CA LEU A 238 -19.82 -9.65 12.23
C LEU A 238 -20.64 -10.48 13.22
N GLY A 239 -21.49 -9.79 14.00
CA GLY A 239 -22.34 -10.38 15.03
C GLY A 239 -21.62 -10.77 16.32
N ARG A 240 -20.32 -10.49 16.47
CA ARG A 240 -19.57 -10.74 17.72
C ARG A 240 -19.54 -9.49 18.61
N SER A 241 -19.32 -9.71 19.90
CA SER A 241 -19.07 -8.62 20.84
C SER A 241 -17.68 -8.04 20.61
N LEU A 242 -17.56 -6.71 20.63
CA LEU A 242 -16.28 -6.02 20.54
C LEU A 242 -15.34 -6.40 21.70
N ALA A 243 -15.88 -6.74 22.87
CA ALA A 243 -15.12 -7.21 24.02
C ALA A 243 -14.40 -8.55 23.79
N ASP A 244 -14.89 -9.37 22.86
CA ASP A 244 -14.22 -10.62 22.50
C ASP A 244 -12.89 -10.37 21.80
N VAL A 245 -12.76 -9.22 21.13
CA VAL A 245 -11.62 -8.89 20.28
C VAL A 245 -10.70 -7.91 20.98
N VAL A 246 -11.26 -6.88 21.62
CA VAL A 246 -10.53 -5.76 22.23
C VAL A 246 -10.28 -6.01 23.71
N THR A 247 -9.03 -6.26 24.08
CA THR A 247 -8.65 -6.71 25.42
C THR A 247 -9.01 -5.72 26.53
N THR A 248 -9.01 -4.42 26.24
CA THR A 248 -9.35 -3.37 27.21
C THR A 248 -10.84 -3.32 27.53
N LEU A 249 -11.68 -3.94 26.71
CA LEU A 249 -13.12 -4.01 26.91
C LEU A 249 -13.55 -5.31 27.60
N ARG A 250 -12.62 -6.21 27.89
CA ARG A 250 -12.94 -7.44 28.61
C ARG A 250 -13.18 -7.10 30.09
N PRO A 251 -14.28 -7.56 30.69
CA PRO A 251 -14.47 -7.45 32.12
C PRO A 251 -13.25 -8.03 32.84
N ALA A 252 -12.74 -7.32 33.84
CA ALA A 252 -11.67 -7.83 34.68
C ALA A 252 -12.23 -9.03 35.45
N ARG A 253 -12.03 -10.24 34.92
CA ARG A 253 -12.46 -11.44 35.63
C ARG A 253 -11.69 -11.46 36.94
N ARG A 254 -12.38 -11.26 38.06
CA ARG A 254 -11.84 -11.50 39.40
C ARG A 254 -11.15 -12.86 39.33
N GLU A 255 -9.82 -12.87 39.45
CA GLU A 255 -9.05 -14.08 39.70
C GLU A 255 -9.43 -14.53 41.12
N GLY A 256 -10.66 -15.03 41.26
CA GLY A 256 -11.18 -15.56 42.49
C GLY A 256 -10.32 -16.74 42.89
N ALA A 257 -9.49 -16.54 43.91
CA ALA A 257 -9.62 -17.13 45.24
C ALA A 257 -9.87 -18.64 45.39
N ASP A 258 -10.01 -19.42 44.31
CA ASP A 258 -10.23 -20.87 44.36
C ASP A 258 -8.90 -21.66 44.35
N GLY A 259 -7.78 -20.96 44.51
CA GLY A 259 -6.46 -21.52 44.73
C GLY A 259 -6.13 -21.78 46.19
N SER A 260 -7.05 -22.36 46.95
CA SER A 260 -6.77 -23.08 48.21
C SER A 260 -6.00 -24.39 47.93
N GLY A 261 -4.96 -24.31 47.10
CA GLY A 261 -3.90 -25.30 47.02
C GLY A 261 -3.06 -25.15 48.27
N GLY A 262 -3.52 -25.76 49.36
CA GLY A 262 -2.73 -25.89 50.58
C GLY A 262 -1.34 -26.41 50.23
N CYS A 263 -0.32 -25.62 50.59
CA CYS A 263 0.93 -26.19 51.05
C CYS A 263 0.64 -26.71 52.47
N PRO A 264 0.54 -28.03 52.71
CA PRO A 264 0.57 -28.53 54.07
C PRO A 264 1.98 -28.31 54.64
N ASP A 265 1.99 -27.82 55.88
CA ASP A 265 3.05 -27.92 56.88
C ASP A 265 4.31 -27.04 56.72
N GLY A 266 4.20 -25.84 57.29
CA GLY A 266 5.31 -25.04 57.78
C GLY A 266 4.83 -24.08 58.86
N ALA A 267 4.86 -24.54 60.11
CA ALA A 267 4.37 -23.84 61.30
C ALA A 267 5.20 -22.59 61.68
N ASP A 268 4.58 -21.79 62.58
CA ASP A 268 5.02 -20.53 63.20
C ASP A 268 5.04 -19.30 62.27
N GLY A 269 4.32 -18.21 62.51
CA GLY A 269 3.65 -17.72 63.71
C GLY A 269 3.80 -16.19 63.70
N GLY A 270 2.70 -15.43 63.70
CA GLY A 270 2.77 -13.97 63.77
C GLY A 270 1.57 -13.26 63.16
N ALA A 271 0.48 -13.21 63.91
CA ALA A 271 -0.75 -12.49 63.59
C ALA A 271 -0.56 -10.96 63.69
N VAL A 272 -0.99 -10.24 62.65
CA VAL A 272 -1.68 -8.95 62.76
C VAL A 272 -2.74 -8.91 61.64
N ASN A 273 -3.98 -9.24 61.99
CA ASN A 273 -5.15 -9.17 61.12
C ASN A 273 -5.62 -7.71 61.05
N ASN A 274 -5.32 -7.01 59.96
CA ASN A 274 -6.15 -5.89 59.53
C ASN A 274 -7.16 -6.45 58.53
N PRO A 275 -8.47 -6.43 58.82
CA PRO A 275 -9.49 -6.59 57.80
C PRO A 275 -9.47 -5.31 56.97
N GLU A 276 -8.57 -5.26 55.99
CA GLU A 276 -8.69 -4.28 54.91
C GLU A 276 -9.99 -4.62 54.19
N GLU A 277 -10.93 -3.67 54.23
CA GLU A 277 -12.21 -3.72 53.53
C GLU A 277 -11.89 -4.01 52.06
N GLU A 278 -12.13 -5.26 51.64
CA GLU A 278 -12.11 -5.65 50.23
C GLU A 278 -13.21 -4.84 49.56
N GLU A 279 -12.87 -3.65 49.06
CA GLU A 279 -13.74 -2.89 48.18
C GLU A 279 -14.17 -3.84 47.08
N GLU A 280 -15.45 -4.21 47.09
CA GLU A 280 -16.08 -4.98 46.04
C GLU A 280 -15.98 -4.16 44.76
N GLY A 281 -14.90 -4.37 44.01
CA GLY A 281 -14.72 -3.78 42.71
C GLY A 281 -15.92 -4.16 41.86
N GLU A 282 -16.80 -3.20 41.64
CA GLU A 282 -18.00 -3.35 40.83
C GLU A 282 -17.52 -3.66 39.40
N ASP A 283 -17.88 -4.84 38.90
CA ASP A 283 -17.50 -5.29 37.56
C ASP A 283 -18.18 -4.36 36.54
N VAL A 284 -17.43 -3.38 36.03
CA VAL A 284 -17.92 -2.44 35.02
C VAL A 284 -18.31 -3.22 33.77
N SER A 285 -19.58 -3.13 33.39
CA SER A 285 -20.10 -3.80 32.21
C SER A 285 -19.47 -3.25 30.92
N VAL A 286 -19.42 -4.08 29.87
CA VAL A 286 -18.90 -3.65 28.54
C VAL A 286 -19.67 -2.44 28.02
N THR A 287 -20.98 -2.41 28.23
CA THR A 287 -21.88 -1.32 27.83
C THR A 287 -21.59 -0.01 28.56
N GLU A 288 -21.27 -0.07 29.86
CA GLU A 288 -20.88 1.12 30.63
C GLU A 288 -19.53 1.65 30.18
N LEU A 289 -18.56 0.75 29.95
CA LEU A 289 -17.24 1.14 29.46
C LEU A 289 -17.34 1.75 28.06
N LEU A 290 -18.11 1.15 27.14
CA LEU A 290 -18.37 1.72 25.82
C LEU A 290 -19.07 3.07 25.92
N SER A 291 -20.06 3.22 26.79
CA SER A 291 -20.75 4.49 27.04
C SER A 291 -19.79 5.59 27.54
N LEU A 292 -18.84 5.22 28.41
CA LEU A 292 -17.81 6.13 28.88
C LEU A 292 -16.85 6.55 27.75
N LEU A 293 -16.44 5.61 26.90
CA LEU A 293 -15.59 5.90 25.74
C LEU A 293 -16.31 6.78 24.70
N ILE A 294 -17.58 6.49 24.41
CA ILE A 294 -18.46 7.29 23.54
C ILE A 294 -18.59 8.70 24.08
N THR A 295 -18.91 8.86 25.36
CA THR A 295 -19.02 10.17 26.01
C THR A 295 -17.72 10.96 25.86
N LYS A 296 -16.58 10.30 26.10
CA LYS A 296 -15.26 10.92 25.95
C LYS A 296 -14.95 11.30 24.49
N ALA A 297 -15.29 10.46 23.53
CA ALA A 297 -15.12 10.73 22.10
C ALA A 297 -15.98 11.93 21.64
N MET A 298 -17.22 12.03 22.13
CA MET A 298 -18.11 13.17 21.83
C MET A 298 -17.61 14.48 22.43
N MET A 299 -16.94 14.44 23.59
CA MET A 299 -16.37 15.64 24.20
C MET A 299 -15.05 16.09 23.54
N GLN A 300 -14.31 15.16 22.94
CA GLN A 300 -12.98 15.40 22.39
C GLN A 300 -12.80 14.62 21.09
N ASN A 301 -12.96 15.32 19.96
CA ASN A 301 -12.73 14.73 18.64
C ASN A 301 -11.26 14.29 18.47
N GLY A 302 -11.05 13.10 17.91
CA GLY A 302 -9.72 12.55 17.65
C GLY A 302 -9.04 11.92 18.87
N VAL A 303 -9.78 11.64 19.96
CA VAL A 303 -9.24 10.84 21.06
C VAL A 303 -9.00 9.41 20.60
N SER A 304 -7.83 8.90 20.96
CA SER A 304 -7.45 7.53 20.68
C SER A 304 -6.95 6.80 21.92
N TRP A 305 -7.13 5.49 21.93
CA TRP A 305 -6.76 4.60 23.02
C TRP A 305 -5.84 3.50 22.53
N ARG A 306 -4.86 3.13 23.35
CA ARG A 306 -4.05 1.93 23.10
C ARG A 306 -4.83 0.71 23.55
N VAL A 307 -5.02 -0.23 22.64
CA VAL A 307 -5.77 -1.45 22.92
C VAL A 307 -4.99 -2.67 22.44
N GLY A 308 -5.31 -3.84 22.99
CA GLY A 308 -4.89 -5.12 22.42
C GLY A 308 -6.02 -5.68 21.57
N VAL A 309 -5.69 -6.15 20.36
CA VAL A 309 -6.62 -6.83 19.46
C VAL A 309 -6.22 -8.30 19.41
N THR A 310 -7.14 -9.18 19.80
CA THR A 310 -6.94 -10.64 19.79
C THR A 310 -7.72 -11.28 18.67
N VAL A 311 -7.16 -12.34 18.11
CA VAL A 311 -7.85 -13.17 17.11
C VAL A 311 -9.14 -13.73 17.73
N PRO A 312 -10.31 -13.53 17.10
CA PRO A 312 -11.56 -14.12 17.55
C PRO A 312 -11.39 -15.62 17.69
N THR A 313 -11.53 -16.14 18.90
CA THR A 313 -11.36 -17.56 19.21
C THR A 313 -12.70 -18.09 19.69
N GLU A 314 -13.07 -19.31 19.29
CA GLU A 314 -14.32 -19.90 19.77
C GLU A 314 -14.26 -20.18 21.27
N GLU A 315 -15.36 -19.98 21.98
CA GLU A 315 -15.39 -20.15 23.45
C GLU A 315 -15.05 -21.59 23.86
N ALA A 316 -15.40 -22.59 23.05
CA ALA A 316 -15.02 -23.99 23.27
C ALA A 316 -13.50 -24.20 23.24
N GLU A 317 -12.78 -23.55 22.30
CA GLU A 317 -11.32 -23.59 22.26
C GLU A 317 -10.71 -22.86 23.45
N LEU A 318 -11.29 -21.72 23.84
CA LEU A 318 -10.83 -20.97 25.01
C LEU A 318 -11.03 -21.74 26.31
N GLN A 319 -12.12 -22.50 26.44
CA GLN A 319 -12.37 -23.40 27.57
C GLN A 319 -11.38 -24.56 27.61
N ALA A 320 -11.07 -25.16 26.45
CA ALA A 320 -10.10 -26.25 26.35
C ALA A 320 -8.68 -25.83 26.78
N LEU A 321 -8.33 -24.54 26.67
CA LEU A 321 -7.04 -24.02 27.14
C LEU A 321 -6.92 -23.94 28.66
N GLY A 322 -8.03 -23.98 29.41
CA GLY A 322 -8.05 -23.92 30.87
C GLY A 322 -7.21 -22.75 31.42
N VAL A 323 -6.29 -23.06 32.34
CA VAL A 323 -5.38 -22.08 32.97
C VAL A 323 -4.44 -21.37 31.97
N MET A 324 -4.18 -21.96 30.80
CA MET A 324 -3.32 -21.35 29.78
C MET A 324 -4.05 -20.31 28.90
N ARG A 325 -5.38 -20.17 29.02
CA ARG A 325 -6.20 -19.27 28.20
C ARG A 325 -5.61 -17.86 28.13
N HIS A 326 -5.29 -17.26 29.28
CA HIS A 326 -4.76 -15.89 29.35
C HIS A 326 -3.39 -15.74 28.70
N ALA A 327 -2.48 -16.69 28.95
CA ALA A 327 -1.14 -16.66 28.36
C ALA A 327 -1.17 -16.82 26.82
N VAL A 328 -2.05 -17.70 26.32
CA VAL A 328 -2.23 -17.90 24.87
C VAL A 328 -2.89 -16.68 24.23
N MET A 329 -3.90 -16.10 24.87
CA MET A 329 -4.53 -14.86 24.40
C MET A 329 -3.52 -13.71 24.37
N ALA A 330 -2.76 -13.49 25.43
CA ALA A 330 -1.73 -12.45 25.49
C ALA A 330 -0.68 -12.60 24.36
N LYS A 331 -0.30 -13.84 24.01
CA LYS A 331 0.60 -14.12 22.87
C LYS A 331 -0.03 -13.85 21.51
N ARG A 332 -1.34 -13.94 21.39
CA ARG A 332 -2.11 -13.66 20.16
C ARG A 332 -2.62 -12.21 20.09
N THR A 333 -2.39 -11.41 21.13
CA THR A 333 -2.77 -10.00 21.17
C THR A 333 -1.79 -9.17 20.34
N THR A 334 -2.33 -8.49 19.34
CA THR A 334 -1.61 -7.47 18.56
C THR A 334 -1.93 -6.09 19.12
N PRO A 335 -0.92 -5.25 19.43
CA PRO A 335 -1.18 -3.90 19.89
C PRO A 335 -1.80 -3.04 18.77
N ALA A 336 -2.78 -2.22 19.11
CA ALA A 336 -3.46 -1.32 18.19
C ALA A 336 -3.79 0.03 18.83
N ILE A 337 -4.22 0.97 17.99
CA ILE A 337 -4.80 2.24 18.39
C ILE A 337 -6.25 2.23 17.95
N MET A 338 -7.16 2.47 18.89
CA MET A 338 -8.60 2.55 18.65
C MET A 338 -9.03 4.01 18.71
N GLU A 339 -9.89 4.42 17.77
CA GLU A 339 -10.60 5.70 17.76
C GLU A 339 -12.09 5.37 17.61
N ILE A 340 -12.95 6.14 18.28
CA ILE A 340 -14.40 5.95 18.24
C ILE A 340 -15.02 7.19 17.62
N GLU A 341 -15.76 7.00 16.54
CA GLU A 341 -16.60 8.03 15.94
C GLU A 341 -18.06 7.69 16.21
N VAL A 342 -18.82 8.67 16.70
CA VAL A 342 -20.22 8.47 17.11
C VAL A 342 -21.12 9.06 16.03
N SER A 343 -21.74 8.19 15.23
CA SER A 343 -22.75 8.59 14.26
C SER A 343 -24.14 8.48 14.89
N LEU A 344 -24.87 9.60 14.98
CA LEU A 344 -26.28 9.59 15.35
C LEU A 344 -27.11 9.35 14.09
N ASP A 345 -27.84 8.23 14.04
CA ASP A 345 -28.78 7.99 12.95
C ASP A 345 -29.98 8.94 13.07
N THR A 346 -29.86 10.08 12.39
CA THR A 346 -30.91 11.11 12.33
C THR A 346 -32.11 10.67 11.49
N THR A 347 -32.00 9.59 10.70
CA THR A 347 -33.11 9.12 9.86
C THR A 347 -34.24 8.52 10.71
N ALA A 348 -33.91 7.89 11.84
CA ALA A 348 -34.89 7.43 12.81
C ALA A 348 -35.66 8.58 13.48
N LEU A 349 -34.99 9.72 13.75
CA LEU A 349 -35.62 10.91 14.34
C LEU A 349 -36.56 11.63 13.36
N GLY A 350 -36.26 11.64 12.06
CA GLY A 350 -37.10 12.29 11.04
C GLY A 350 -38.43 11.58 10.74
N ARG A 351 -38.47 10.24 10.88
CA ARG A 351 -39.68 9.44 10.63
C ARG A 351 -40.76 9.62 11.70
N ALA A 352 -40.35 9.85 12.95
CA ALA A 352 -41.29 10.06 14.05
C ALA A 352 -42.06 11.39 13.93
N VAL A 353 -41.44 12.42 13.34
CA VAL A 353 -42.06 13.74 13.16
C VAL A 353 -43.07 13.75 12.01
N SER A 354 -42.84 12.96 10.96
CA SER A 354 -43.73 12.90 9.79
C SER A 354 -45.00 12.06 10.02
N ALA A 355 -44.97 11.09 10.94
CA ALA A 355 -46.16 10.31 11.31
C ALA A 355 -47.16 11.05 12.22
N GLY A 356 -46.78 12.21 12.78
CA GLY A 356 -47.62 12.98 13.71
C GLY A 356 -48.41 14.14 13.10
N VAL A 357 -48.26 14.43 11.80
CA VAL A 357 -48.85 15.62 11.14
C VAL A 357 -50.07 15.29 10.26
N GLU A 358 -50.39 14.02 10.02
CA GLU A 358 -51.55 13.60 9.21
C GLU A 358 -52.86 13.38 10.00
N SER A 359 -52.93 13.79 11.28
CA SER A 359 -54.11 13.58 12.13
C SER A 359 -54.73 14.86 12.73
N THR A 360 -54.72 15.97 11.99
CA THR A 360 -55.50 17.18 12.34
C THR A 360 -56.27 17.73 11.18
#